data_AF-A0A5P3VQT5-F1
#
_entry.id   AF-A0A5P3VQT5-F1
#
_cell.length_a   1.000
_cell.length_b   1.000
_cell.length_c   1.000
_cell.angle_alpha   90.00
_cell.angle_beta   90.00
_cell.angle_gamma   90.00
#
_symmetry.space_group_name_H-M   'P 1'
#
loop_
_entity.id
_entity.type
_entity.pdbx_description
1 polymer ?
#
loop_
_entity_poly.entity_id
_entity_poly.type
_entity_poly.pdbx_seq_one_letter_code
_entity_poly.pdbx_strand_id
1 'polypeptide(L)'
;MRSRDVEAALLSRCATVARERTGSALDQREANVFRLAAMVVQSSFPREAARLMQASEDYFAAHPSERLPAHDVVTRGWVTSLPRLHGRLSQTFRYQ
;
A
#
# COMPACT_ATOMS: atom_id res chain seq x y z
N MET A 1 1.39 14.24 15.05
CA MET A 1 0.44 13.59 14.11
C MET A 1 -0.04 12.29 14.75
N ARG A 2 -1.35 12.02 14.80
CA ARG A 2 -1.86 10.77 15.37
C ARG A 2 -1.66 9.64 14.37
N SER A 3 -1.52 8.40 14.84
CA SER A 3 -1.44 7.19 13.99
C SER A 3 -2.55 7.12 12.92
N ARG A 4 -3.74 7.68 13.21
CA ARG A 4 -4.87 7.79 12.28
C ARG A 4 -4.61 8.72 11.08
N ASP A 5 -3.85 9.80 11.28
CA ASP A 5 -3.54 10.76 10.21
C ASP A 5 -2.52 10.16 9.23
N VAL A 6 -1.56 9.41 9.77
CA VAL A 6 -0.54 8.68 9.00
C VAL A 6 -1.18 7.58 8.15
N GLU A 7 -2.08 6.79 8.74
CA GLU A 7 -2.81 5.75 8.01
C GLU A 7 -3.68 6.35 6.89
N ALA A 8 -4.37 7.48 7.14
CA ALA A 8 -5.18 8.14 6.13
C ALA A 8 -4.33 8.64 4.95
N ALA A 9 -3.15 9.21 5.22
CA ALA A 9 -2.22 9.63 4.18
C ALA A 9 -1.73 8.45 3.33
N LEU A 10 -1.37 7.32 3.97
CA LEU A 10 -0.93 6.11 3.26
C LEU A 10 -2.06 5.51 2.39
N LEU A 11 -3.29 5.48 2.90
CA LEU A 11 -4.45 5.05 2.12
C LEU A 11 -4.70 5.93 0.90
N SER A 12 -4.57 7.25 1.06
CA SER A 12 -4.68 8.20 -0.06
C SER A 12 -3.62 7.93 -1.12
N ARG A 13 -2.36 7.72 -0.69
CA ARG A 13 -1.26 7.37 -1.60
C ARG A 13 -1.47 6.05 -2.32
N CYS A 14 -1.99 5.02 -1.63
CA CYS A 14 -2.38 3.77 -2.27
C CYS A 14 -3.42 4.01 -3.38
N ALA A 15 -4.41 4.85 -3.12
CA ALA A 15 -5.44 5.18 -4.10
C ALA A 15 -4.87 5.93 -5.32
N THR A 16 -3.98 6.90 -5.09
CA THR A 16 -3.30 7.64 -6.18
C THR A 16 -2.47 6.70 -7.04
N VAL A 17 -1.62 5.85 -6.44
CA VAL A 17 -0.75 4.92 -7.18
C VAL A 17 -1.55 3.81 -7.87
N ALA A 18 -2.62 3.33 -7.24
CA ALA A 18 -3.53 2.39 -7.87
C ALA A 18 -4.23 2.99 -9.10
N ARG A 19 -4.45 4.32 -9.13
CA ARG A 19 -5.06 5.04 -10.27
C ARG A 19 -4.04 5.40 -11.35
N GLU A 20 -2.94 6.00 -10.96
CA GLU A 20 -1.93 6.57 -11.85
C GLU A 20 -0.75 5.62 -12.02
N ARG A 21 -0.41 5.30 -13.27
CA ARG A 21 0.69 4.39 -13.61
C ARG A 21 2.08 4.91 -13.21
N THR A 22 2.20 6.17 -12.82
CA THR A 22 3.46 6.90 -12.67
C THR A 22 3.91 7.11 -11.22
N GLY A 23 3.16 6.64 -10.23
CA GLY A 23 3.55 6.79 -8.83
C GLY A 23 4.43 5.64 -8.33
N SER A 24 5.70 5.90 -8.03
CA SER A 24 6.53 5.01 -7.21
C SER A 24 6.35 5.32 -5.72
N ALA A 25 6.74 4.37 -4.86
CA ALA A 25 6.84 4.63 -3.43
C ALA A 25 7.94 5.67 -3.15
N LEU A 26 7.68 6.57 -2.19
CA LEU A 26 8.62 7.65 -1.83
C LEU A 26 9.56 7.25 -0.70
N ASP A 27 9.16 6.29 0.12
CA ASP A 27 9.90 5.83 1.29
C ASP A 27 9.67 4.33 1.55
N GLN A 28 10.48 3.76 2.45
CA GLN A 28 10.36 2.37 2.90
C GLN A 28 8.92 2.00 3.29
N ARG A 29 8.23 2.91 3.99
CA ARG A 29 6.92 2.65 4.56
C ARG A 29 5.87 2.58 3.46
N GLU A 30 5.87 3.51 2.51
CA GLU A 30 4.98 3.46 1.34
C GLU A 30 5.19 2.17 0.55
N ALA A 31 6.44 1.80 0.26
CA ALA A 31 6.74 0.62 -0.54
C ALA A 31 6.20 -0.66 0.12
N ASN A 32 6.43 -0.81 1.42
CA ASN A 32 5.95 -1.96 2.17
C ASN A 32 4.42 -1.97 2.33
N VAL A 33 3.79 -0.81 2.51
CA VAL A 33 2.33 -0.69 2.59
C VAL A 33 1.67 -0.96 1.23
N PHE A 34 2.26 -0.51 0.12
CA PHE A 34 1.76 -0.79 -1.23
C PHE A 34 1.82 -2.29 -1.54
N ARG A 35 2.94 -2.94 -1.24
CA ARG A 35 3.10 -4.39 -1.38
C ARG A 35 2.03 -5.15 -0.58
N LEU A 36 1.83 -4.76 0.68
CA LEU A 36 0.84 -5.37 1.56
C LEU A 36 -0.60 -5.13 1.05
N ALA A 37 -0.90 -3.90 0.66
CA ALA A 37 -2.18 -3.52 0.07
C ALA A 37 -2.48 -4.33 -1.19
N ALA A 38 -1.49 -4.48 -2.08
CA ALA A 38 -1.60 -5.28 -3.28
C ALA A 38 -1.97 -6.73 -2.97
N MET A 39 -1.26 -7.39 -2.04
CA MET A 39 -1.55 -8.77 -1.62
C MET A 39 -2.98 -8.92 -1.08
N VAL A 40 -3.47 -7.92 -0.35
CA VAL A 40 -4.78 -7.96 0.30
C VAL A 40 -5.92 -7.73 -0.69
N VAL A 41 -5.74 -6.86 -1.70
CA VAL A 41 -6.79 -6.50 -2.66
C VAL A 41 -6.72 -7.28 -3.97
N GLN A 42 -5.68 -8.07 -4.20
CA GLN A 42 -5.43 -8.81 -5.45
C GLN A 42 -6.63 -9.62 -5.95
N SER A 43 -7.34 -10.30 -5.04
CA SER A 43 -8.47 -11.15 -5.42
C SER A 43 -9.68 -10.36 -5.94
N SER A 44 -9.88 -9.13 -5.47
CA SER A 44 -11.05 -8.31 -5.83
C SER A 44 -10.73 -7.22 -6.86
N PHE A 45 -9.47 -6.75 -6.89
CA PHE A 45 -9.01 -5.60 -7.66
C PHE A 45 -7.62 -5.90 -8.26
N PRO A 46 -7.53 -6.84 -9.22
CA PRO A 46 -6.23 -7.32 -9.72
C PRO A 46 -5.42 -6.25 -10.46
N ARG A 47 -6.08 -5.26 -11.09
CA ARG A 47 -5.41 -4.18 -11.82
C ARG A 47 -4.73 -3.19 -10.87
N GLU A 48 -5.45 -2.78 -9.84
CA GLU A 48 -4.99 -1.89 -8.78
C GLU A 48 -3.88 -2.57 -7.97
N ALA A 49 -4.06 -3.85 -7.64
CA ALA A 49 -3.04 -4.65 -6.97
C ALA A 49 -1.76 -4.75 -7.80
N ALA A 50 -1.85 -4.97 -9.12
CA ALA A 50 -0.67 -5.02 -9.98
C ALA A 50 0.09 -3.69 -10.00
N ARG A 51 -0.62 -2.55 -10.02
CA ARG A 51 0.00 -1.21 -9.98
C ARG A 51 0.70 -0.94 -8.66
N LEU A 52 0.04 -1.26 -7.54
CA LEU A 52 0.63 -1.14 -6.21
C LEU A 52 1.86 -2.04 -6.04
N MET A 53 1.78 -3.27 -6.53
CA MET A 53 2.91 -4.20 -6.51
C MET A 53 4.09 -3.65 -7.33
N GLN A 54 3.83 -3.20 -8.57
CA GLN A 54 4.87 -2.63 -9.42
C GLN A 54 5.55 -1.43 -8.76
N ALA A 55 4.77 -0.48 -8.23
CA ALA A 55 5.31 0.69 -7.54
C ALA A 55 6.19 0.32 -6.32
N SER A 56 5.83 -0.75 -5.61
CA SER A 56 6.65 -1.25 -4.51
C SER A 56 7.94 -1.93 -4.99
N GLU A 57 7.86 -2.76 -6.02
CA GLU A 57 9.03 -3.48 -6.55
C GLU A 57 10.00 -2.51 -7.23
N ASP A 58 9.51 -1.45 -7.89
CA ASP A 58 10.35 -0.37 -8.46
C ASP A 58 11.18 0.31 -7.37
N TYR A 59 10.60 0.56 -6.20
CA TYR A 59 11.32 1.12 -5.06
C TYR A 59 12.33 0.13 -4.47
N PHE A 60 11.94 -1.13 -4.29
CA PHE A 60 12.82 -2.17 -3.73
C PHE A 60 13.95 -2.57 -4.68
N ALA A 61 13.80 -2.39 -5.99
CA ALA A 61 14.89 -2.56 -6.94
C ALA A 61 16.06 -1.60 -6.63
N ALA A 62 15.75 -0.37 -6.20
CA ALA A 62 16.74 0.60 -5.74
C ALA A 62 17.14 0.42 -4.27
N HIS A 63 16.24 -0.09 -3.42
CA HIS A 63 16.45 -0.26 -1.97
C HIS A 63 16.10 -1.69 -1.47
N PRO A 64 16.85 -2.73 -1.85
CA PRO A 64 16.46 -4.12 -1.57
C PRO A 64 16.38 -4.45 -0.07
N SER A 65 17.25 -3.85 0.75
CA SER A 65 17.31 -4.06 2.20
C SER A 65 16.13 -3.46 2.97
N GLU A 66 15.32 -2.62 2.32
CA GLU A 66 14.20 -1.95 2.95
C GLU A 66 12.89 -2.76 2.87
N ARG A 67 12.90 -3.88 2.15
CA ARG A 67 11.75 -4.78 2.05
C ARG A 67 11.53 -5.52 3.38
N LEU A 68 10.33 -5.37 3.93
CA LEU A 68 9.95 -5.99 5.19
C LEU A 68 8.95 -7.13 4.98
N PRO A 69 8.97 -8.15 5.86
CA PRO A 69 7.87 -9.10 5.99
C PRO A 69 6.54 -8.40 6.25
N ALA A 70 5.43 -8.98 5.76
CA ALA A 70 4.10 -8.40 5.91
C ALA A 70 3.68 -8.20 7.39
N HIS A 71 4.12 -9.09 8.29
CA HIS A 71 3.85 -8.97 9.71
C HIS A 71 4.52 -7.72 10.33
N ASP A 72 5.73 -7.38 9.89
CA ASP A 72 6.47 -6.22 10.39
C ASP A 72 5.81 -4.88 10.02
N VAL A 73 5.10 -4.84 8.90
CA VAL A 73 4.36 -3.65 8.47
C VAL A 73 3.20 -3.34 9.43
N VAL A 74 2.58 -4.38 9.98
CA VAL A 74 1.47 -4.26 10.95
C VAL A 74 2.02 -3.94 12.35
N THR A 75 3.08 -4.62 12.79
CA THR A 75 3.67 -4.39 14.14
C THR A 75 4.28 -3.00 14.28
N ARG A 76 4.81 -2.42 13.19
CA ARG A 76 5.28 -1.02 13.15
C ARG A 76 4.16 0.03 13.18
N GLY A 77 2.89 -0.38 13.15
CA GLY A 77 1.74 0.51 13.25
C GLY A 77 1.50 1.42 12.04
N TRP A 78 2.06 1.06 10.88
CA TRP A 78 1.84 1.79 9.61
C TRP A 78 0.45 1.57 9.04
N VAL A 79 -0.14 0.42 9.38
CA VAL A 79 -1.54 0.07 9.12
C VAL A 79 -2.16 -0.43 10.41
N THR A 80 -3.42 -0.09 10.68
CA THR A 80 -4.08 -0.52 11.92
C THR A 80 -4.38 -2.02 11.91
N SER A 81 -4.86 -2.53 10.77
CA SER A 81 -5.13 -3.96 10.57
C SER A 81 -5.37 -4.27 9.10
N LEU A 82 -5.13 -5.52 8.69
CA LEU A 82 -5.36 -5.97 7.31
C LEU A 82 -6.85 -5.88 6.89
N PRO A 83 -7.84 -6.30 7.71
CA PRO A 83 -9.24 -6.19 7.30
C PRO A 83 -9.69 -4.73 7.10
N ARG A 84 -9.18 -3.80 7.94
CA ARG A 84 -9.50 -2.38 7.81
C ARG A 84 -8.85 -1.77 6.57
N LEU A 85 -7.60 -2.15 6.28
CA LEU A 85 -6.92 -1.77 5.04
C LEU A 85 -7.71 -2.25 3.82
N HIS A 86 -8.09 -3.54 3.78
CA HIS A 86 -8.91 -4.11 2.71
C HIS A 86 -10.23 -3.34 2.53
N GLY A 87 -10.98 -3.12 3.61
CA GLY A 87 -12.28 -2.44 3.54
C GLY A 87 -12.16 -1.01 3.03
N ARG A 88 -11.15 -0.26 3.51
CA ARG A 88 -10.88 1.11 3.06
C ARG A 88 -10.51 1.15 1.58
N LEU A 89 -9.57 0.32 1.14
CA LEU A 89 -9.15 0.28 -0.26
C LEU A 89 -10.26 -0.22 -1.18
N SER A 90 -11.00 -1.24 -0.77
CA SER A 90 -12.16 -1.75 -1.53
C SER A 90 -13.20 -0.66 -1.73
N GLN A 91 -13.50 0.11 -0.68
CA GLN A 91 -14.38 1.27 -0.80
C GLN A 91 -13.78 2.30 -1.75
N THR A 92 -12.50 2.63 -1.63
CA THR A 92 -11.87 3.62 -2.52
C THR A 92 -11.77 3.16 -3.98
N PHE A 93 -11.66 1.86 -4.24
CA PHE A 93 -11.53 1.28 -5.58
C PHE A 93 -12.87 1.07 -6.29
N ARG A 94 -13.97 0.88 -5.54
CA ARG A 94 -15.32 0.73 -6.10
C ARG A 94 -15.96 2.03 -6.59
N TYR A 95 -15.59 3.16 -6.00
CA TYR A 95 -16.11 4.49 -6.35
C TYR A 95 -15.14 5.23 -7.29
N GLN A 96 -14.43 4.49 -8.13
CA GLN A 96 -13.55 5.01 -9.18
C GLN A 96 -14.21 4.90 -10.53
#